data_AF-A0A069CZP5-F1
#
_entry.id   AF-A0A069CZP5-F1
#
_cell.length_a   1.000
_cell.length_b   1.000
_cell.length_c   1.000
_cell.angle_alpha   90.00
_cell.angle_beta   90.00
_cell.angle_gamma   90.00
#
_symmetry.space_group_name_H-M   'P 1'
#
loop_
_entity.id
_entity.type
_entity.pdbx_description
1 polymer ?
#
loop_
_entity_poly.entity_id
_entity_poly.type
_entity_poly.pdbx_seq_one_letter_code
_entity_poly.pdbx_strand_id
1 'polypeptide(L)'
;MKWNEPFPMPHLTIMPAKDAYKYVLKNVGATIPSRDIVDERIVEEVETGKPYYVEGLDPNSFYQFEHRRLPNDSYKQGIITDISQVGGYPEYKGTPYVDTDGDGMPDAWEKANGLNPNDPSDAVKDCTGDGYTNIEKYINGISTKKKVDWTNLKNNYDTLAKKGKLM
;
A
#
# COMPACT_ATOMS: atom_id res chain seq x y z
N MET A 1 18.04 10.40 -28.65
CA MET A 1 19.15 9.51 -28.28
C MET A 1 18.92 8.15 -28.93
N LYS A 2 19.93 7.60 -29.60
CA LYS A 2 19.91 6.23 -30.13
C LYS A 2 20.76 5.39 -29.18
N TRP A 3 20.20 4.32 -28.64
CA TRP A 3 20.90 3.45 -27.70
C TRP A 3 21.10 2.10 -28.41
N ASN A 4 22.35 1.65 -28.51
CA ASN A 4 22.73 0.52 -29.39
C ASN A 4 22.76 -0.84 -28.67
N GLU A 5 22.52 -0.85 -27.36
CA GLU A 5 22.51 -2.06 -26.54
C GLU A 5 21.14 -2.24 -25.87
N PRO A 6 20.66 -3.46 -25.59
CA PRO A 6 19.46 -3.63 -24.77
C PRO A 6 19.66 -2.99 -23.39
N PHE A 7 18.62 -2.35 -22.86
CA PHE A 7 18.67 -1.92 -21.46
C PHE A 7 18.88 -3.14 -20.55
N PRO A 8 19.73 -3.03 -19.51
CA PRO A 8 19.93 -4.11 -18.57
C PRO A 8 18.58 -4.48 -17.94
N MET A 9 18.21 -5.77 -18.03
CA MET A 9 16.97 -6.26 -17.43
C MET A 9 17.09 -6.19 -15.91
N PRO A 10 16.05 -5.72 -15.19
CA PRO A 10 16.03 -5.82 -13.74
C PRO A 10 16.08 -7.29 -13.30
N HIS A 11 16.57 -7.54 -12.08
CA HIS A 11 16.58 -8.89 -11.52
C HIS A 11 15.14 -9.39 -11.35
N LEU A 12 14.80 -10.52 -11.99
CA LEU A 12 13.48 -11.14 -11.89
C LEU A 12 13.56 -12.41 -11.03
N THR A 13 12.66 -12.51 -10.06
CA THR A 13 12.48 -13.75 -9.29
C THR A 13 11.50 -14.65 -10.04
N ILE A 14 12.01 -15.74 -10.62
CA ILE A 14 11.18 -16.75 -11.28
C ILE A 14 10.71 -17.76 -10.23
N MET A 15 9.41 -18.00 -10.16
CA MET A 15 8.80 -18.97 -9.25
C MET A 15 7.71 -19.79 -9.95
N PRO A 16 7.45 -21.03 -9.52
CA PRO A 16 6.35 -21.83 -10.06
C PRO A 16 4.99 -21.12 -9.87
N ALA A 17 4.05 -21.31 -10.80
CA ALA A 17 2.76 -20.63 -10.77
C ALA A 17 1.98 -20.82 -9.45
N LYS A 18 2.05 -22.01 -8.84
CA LYS A 18 1.40 -22.29 -7.55
C LYS A 18 2.03 -21.51 -6.40
N ASP A 19 3.34 -21.33 -6.43
CA ASP A 19 4.06 -20.58 -5.41
C ASP A 19 3.88 -19.07 -5.63
N ALA A 20 3.81 -18.63 -6.89
CA ALA A 20 3.45 -17.27 -7.27
C ALA A 20 2.08 -16.86 -6.71
N TYR A 21 1.08 -17.72 -6.88
CA TYR A 21 -0.26 -17.45 -6.36
C TYR A 21 -0.25 -17.21 -4.86
N LYS A 22 0.37 -18.10 -4.07
CA LYS A 22 0.49 -17.95 -2.62
C LYS A 22 1.32 -16.74 -2.22
N TYR A 23 2.40 -16.48 -2.95
CA TYR A 23 3.25 -15.32 -2.70
C TYR A 23 2.50 -14.01 -2.92
N VAL A 24 1.75 -13.89 -4.03
CA VAL A 24 0.94 -12.72 -4.33
C VAL A 24 -0.12 -12.54 -3.26
N LEU A 25 -0.91 -13.57 -2.94
CA LEU A 25 -1.94 -13.47 -1.90
C LEU A 25 -1.38 -13.03 -0.55
N LYS A 26 -0.16 -13.49 -0.20
CA LYS A 26 0.48 -13.11 1.05
C LYS A 26 1.02 -11.68 1.06
N ASN A 27 1.47 -11.13 -0.08
CA ASN A 27 2.22 -9.87 -0.12
C ASN A 27 1.54 -8.72 -0.91
N VAL A 28 0.42 -8.98 -1.60
CA VAL A 28 -0.31 -7.96 -2.37
C VAL A 28 -1.07 -7.00 -1.46
N GLY A 29 -1.16 -5.73 -1.86
CA GLY A 29 -1.92 -4.71 -1.12
C GLY A 29 -1.11 -4.04 -0.01
N ALA A 30 -1.78 -3.23 0.81
CA ALA A 30 -1.16 -2.52 1.92
C ALA A 30 -1.02 -3.47 3.12
N THR A 31 0.04 -4.28 3.13
CA THR A 31 0.17 -5.40 4.08
C THR A 31 0.93 -5.07 5.37
N ILE A 32 1.58 -3.91 5.43
CA ILE A 32 2.42 -3.51 6.55
C ILE A 32 1.79 -2.27 7.22
N PRO A 33 1.66 -2.24 8.57
CA PRO A 33 2.00 -3.30 9.53
C PRO A 33 0.96 -4.43 9.62
N SER A 34 -0.26 -4.19 9.15
CA SER A 34 -1.34 -5.16 9.05
C SER A 34 -2.16 -4.83 7.82
N ARG A 35 -2.76 -5.85 7.20
CA ARG A 35 -3.79 -5.63 6.18
C ARG A 35 -5.00 -4.95 6.80
N ASP A 36 -5.67 -4.13 6.00
CA ASP A 36 -7.00 -3.65 6.35
C ASP A 36 -8.06 -4.71 6.01
N ILE A 37 -9.28 -4.48 6.50
CA ILE A 37 -10.41 -5.41 6.30
C ILE A 37 -10.81 -5.54 4.82
N VAL A 38 -10.48 -4.56 3.97
CA VAL A 38 -10.85 -4.55 2.55
C VAL A 38 -9.90 -5.46 1.78
N ASP A 39 -8.60 -5.34 2.03
CA ASP A 39 -7.58 -6.23 1.49
C ASP A 39 -7.78 -7.67 1.97
N GLU A 40 -8.12 -7.88 3.24
CA GLU A 40 -8.46 -9.22 3.77
C GLU A 40 -9.66 -9.82 3.04
N ARG A 41 -10.73 -9.05 2.86
CA ARG A 41 -11.92 -9.48 2.10
C ARG A 41 -11.53 -9.88 0.67
N ILE A 42 -10.77 -9.05 -0.04
CA ILE A 42 -10.38 -9.33 -1.43
C ILE A 42 -9.52 -10.61 -1.51
N VAL A 43 -8.62 -10.82 -0.55
CA VAL A 43 -7.82 -12.07 -0.48
C VAL A 43 -8.73 -13.28 -0.29
N GLU A 44 -9.69 -13.21 0.64
CA GLU A 44 -10.65 -14.30 0.88
C GLU A 44 -11.51 -14.59 -0.36
N GLU A 45 -11.97 -13.56 -1.07
CA GLU A 45 -12.72 -13.73 -2.32
C GLU A 45 -11.88 -14.42 -3.41
N VAL A 46 -10.60 -14.08 -3.53
CA VAL A 46 -9.70 -14.71 -4.51
C VAL A 46 -9.35 -16.16 -4.13
N GLU A 47 -9.25 -16.47 -2.83
CA GLU A 47 -9.00 -17.83 -2.35
C GLU A 47 -10.23 -18.74 -2.48
N THR A 48 -11.41 -18.22 -2.16
CA THR A 48 -12.65 -19.01 -2.11
C THR A 48 -13.44 -18.99 -3.41
N GLY A 49 -13.23 -17.97 -4.25
CA GLY A 49 -14.03 -17.69 -5.44
C GLY A 49 -15.46 -17.26 -5.13
N LYS A 50 -15.76 -16.88 -3.88
CA LYS A 50 -17.10 -16.48 -3.44
C LYS A 50 -17.09 -14.99 -3.09
N PRO A 51 -17.99 -14.17 -3.68
CA PRO A 51 -18.07 -12.76 -3.34
C PRO A 51 -18.57 -12.57 -1.91
N TYR A 52 -17.94 -11.67 -1.16
CA TYR A 52 -18.44 -11.25 0.14
C TYR A 52 -19.52 -10.18 -0.06
N TYR A 53 -20.59 -10.24 0.73
CA TYR A 53 -21.61 -9.21 0.80
C TYR A 53 -22.28 -9.18 2.18
N VAL A 54 -22.83 -8.04 2.55
CA VAL A 54 -23.61 -7.88 3.78
C VAL A 54 -25.03 -8.40 3.56
N GLU A 55 -25.47 -9.32 4.42
CA GLU A 55 -26.83 -9.84 4.40
C GLU A 55 -27.86 -8.86 4.97
N GLY A 56 -29.12 -8.98 4.54
CA GLY A 56 -30.22 -8.19 5.09
C GLY A 56 -30.33 -6.74 4.60
N LEU A 57 -29.51 -6.33 3.64
CA LEU A 57 -29.64 -5.03 2.99
C LEU A 57 -30.84 -4.99 2.03
N ASP A 58 -31.60 -3.89 2.07
CA ASP A 58 -32.67 -3.63 1.09
C ASP A 58 -32.04 -3.24 -0.27
N PRO A 59 -32.19 -4.05 -1.33
CA PRO A 59 -31.60 -3.72 -2.64
C PRO A 59 -32.13 -2.41 -3.23
N ASN A 60 -33.28 -1.92 -2.78
CA ASN A 60 -33.90 -0.69 -3.30
C ASN A 60 -33.44 0.57 -2.56
N SER A 61 -32.73 0.45 -1.43
CA SER A 61 -32.21 1.61 -0.69
C SER A 61 -30.97 2.24 -1.32
N PHE A 62 -30.38 1.59 -2.32
CA PHE A 62 -29.16 2.04 -3.00
C PHE A 62 -29.45 2.77 -4.31
N TYR A 63 -28.42 3.39 -4.87
CA TYR A 63 -28.48 3.99 -6.20
C TYR A 63 -28.94 2.94 -7.24
N GLN A 64 -30.01 3.26 -7.98
CA GLN A 64 -30.55 2.41 -9.02
C GLN A 64 -30.17 2.97 -10.39
N PHE A 65 -29.44 2.18 -11.17
CA PHE A 65 -29.18 2.52 -12.56
C PHE A 65 -30.47 2.51 -13.38
N GLU A 66 -30.70 3.54 -14.18
CA GLU A 66 -31.86 3.63 -15.08
C GLU A 66 -31.88 2.48 -16.11
N HIS A 67 -30.70 2.07 -16.57
CA HIS A 67 -30.52 1.00 -17.53
C HIS A 67 -29.63 -0.09 -16.93
N ARG A 68 -30.24 -1.22 -16.58
CA ARG A 68 -29.59 -2.31 -15.86
C ARG A 68 -29.88 -3.66 -16.52
N ARG A 69 -28.84 -4.49 -16.65
CA ARG A 69 -28.92 -5.86 -17.22
C ARG A 69 -29.10 -6.96 -16.18
N LEU A 70 -28.71 -6.70 -14.93
CA LEU A 70 -28.75 -7.67 -13.84
C LEU A 70 -29.71 -7.21 -12.75
N PRO A 71 -30.27 -8.08 -11.91
CA PRO A 71 -31.20 -7.65 -10.87
C PRO A 71 -30.58 -6.67 -9.85
N ASN A 72 -31.43 -6.03 -9.04
CA ASN A 72 -30.97 -5.05 -8.04
C ASN A 72 -30.03 -5.64 -6.97
N ASP A 73 -30.07 -6.96 -6.77
CA ASP A 73 -29.18 -7.68 -5.88
C ASP A 73 -27.94 -8.26 -6.60
N SER A 74 -27.51 -7.65 -7.71
CA SER A 74 -26.28 -8.01 -8.44
C SER A 74 -25.02 -7.99 -7.57
N TYR A 75 -25.04 -7.27 -6.45
CA TYR A 75 -23.95 -7.25 -5.47
C TYR A 75 -23.68 -8.63 -4.86
N LYS A 76 -24.68 -9.52 -4.77
CA LYS A 76 -24.49 -10.92 -4.37
C LYS A 76 -23.69 -11.73 -5.39
N GLN A 77 -23.51 -11.20 -6.60
CA GLN A 77 -22.68 -11.77 -7.67
C GLN A 77 -21.33 -11.03 -7.78
N GLY A 78 -20.98 -10.16 -6.83
CA GLY A 78 -19.73 -9.40 -6.81
C GLY A 78 -19.78 -8.05 -7.53
N ILE A 79 -20.95 -7.61 -8.04
CA ILE A 79 -21.09 -6.30 -8.69
C ILE A 79 -21.57 -5.27 -7.68
N ILE A 80 -20.59 -4.63 -7.03
CA ILE A 80 -20.80 -3.64 -5.98
C ILE A 80 -21.26 -2.32 -6.61
N THR A 81 -22.35 -1.77 -6.09
CA THR A 81 -22.90 -0.46 -6.49
C THR A 81 -22.82 0.56 -5.36
N ASP A 82 -22.69 0.09 -4.11
CA ASP A 82 -22.51 0.91 -2.93
C ASP A 82 -21.55 0.21 -1.96
N ILE A 83 -20.69 0.97 -1.28
CA ILE A 83 -19.67 0.41 -0.39
C ILE A 83 -20.26 -0.32 0.82
N SER A 84 -21.45 0.08 1.28
CA SER A 84 -22.14 -0.60 2.39
C SER A 84 -22.51 -2.05 2.06
N GLN A 85 -22.64 -2.40 0.78
CA GLN A 85 -22.91 -3.78 0.33
C GLN A 85 -21.79 -4.74 0.71
N VAL A 86 -20.60 -4.23 1.00
CA VAL A 86 -19.41 -5.00 1.35
C VAL A 86 -18.78 -4.55 2.66
N GLY A 87 -19.59 -3.96 3.56
CA GLY A 87 -19.19 -3.60 4.91
C GLY A 87 -18.91 -2.11 5.14
N GLY A 88 -18.94 -1.28 4.08
CA GLY A 88 -18.72 0.16 4.20
C GLY A 88 -17.24 0.54 4.27
N TYR A 89 -16.98 1.80 4.62
CA TYR A 89 -15.61 2.25 4.89
C TYR A 89 -15.13 1.67 6.24
N PRO A 90 -13.90 1.13 6.30
CA PRO A 90 -13.32 0.71 7.56
C PRO A 90 -13.23 1.84 8.57
N GLU A 91 -13.56 1.55 9.82
CA GLU A 91 -13.23 2.43 10.94
C GLU A 91 -11.82 2.10 11.44
N TYR A 92 -10.88 3.01 11.20
CA TYR A 92 -9.52 2.88 11.72
C TYR A 92 -9.46 3.35 13.17
N LYS A 93 -9.21 2.41 14.08
CA LYS A 93 -9.01 2.70 15.51
C LYS A 93 -7.52 2.73 15.80
N GLY A 94 -7.03 3.86 16.29
CA GLY A 94 -5.62 4.03 16.66
C GLY A 94 -5.34 5.41 17.24
N THR A 95 -4.19 5.52 17.91
CA THR A 95 -3.64 6.82 18.29
C THR A 95 -2.77 7.31 17.13
N PRO A 96 -3.10 8.44 16.48
CA PRO A 96 -2.26 8.97 15.42
C PRO A 96 -0.89 9.35 15.99
N TYR A 97 0.14 9.22 15.17
CA TYR A 97 1.44 9.77 15.52
C TYR A 97 1.36 11.30 15.57
N VAL A 98 2.11 11.90 16.49
CA VAL A 98 2.25 13.36 16.54
C VAL A 98 3.18 13.78 15.41
N ASP A 99 2.68 14.67 14.56
CA ASP A 99 3.34 15.32 13.43
C ASP A 99 3.03 16.82 13.59
N THR A 100 3.99 17.57 14.12
CA THR A 100 3.79 18.94 14.59
C THR A 100 3.70 19.94 13.44
N ASP A 101 4.41 19.72 12.33
CA ASP A 101 4.41 20.60 11.17
C ASP A 101 3.55 20.10 10.00
N GLY A 102 3.04 18.88 10.10
CA GLY A 102 2.04 18.33 9.18
C GLY A 102 2.64 17.89 7.85
N ASP A 103 3.92 17.54 7.82
CA ASP A 103 4.62 17.14 6.60
C ASP A 103 4.51 15.64 6.27
N GLY A 104 3.88 14.86 7.15
CA GLY A 104 3.66 13.43 7.00
C GLY A 104 4.70 12.55 7.71
N MET A 105 5.67 13.14 8.41
CA MET A 105 6.67 12.44 9.21
C MET A 105 6.39 12.63 10.72
N PRO A 106 6.41 11.57 11.55
CA PRO A 106 6.25 11.73 12.99
C PRO A 106 7.42 12.45 13.68
N ASP A 107 7.12 13.33 14.62
CA ASP A 107 8.10 14.06 15.46
C ASP A 107 9.18 13.15 16.06
N ALA A 108 8.74 11.97 16.54
CA ALA A 108 9.62 11.01 17.18
C ALA A 108 10.60 10.38 16.18
N TRP A 109 10.14 10.14 14.96
CA TRP A 109 10.98 9.62 13.89
C TRP A 109 11.96 10.70 13.41
N GLU A 110 11.50 11.93 13.19
CA GLU A 110 12.36 13.03 12.77
C GLU A 110 13.50 13.29 13.78
N LYS A 111 13.18 13.39 15.08
CA LYS A 111 14.19 13.54 16.15
C LYS A 111 15.21 12.39 16.15
N ALA A 112 14.75 11.15 15.95
CA ALA A 112 15.64 9.99 15.90
C ALA A 112 16.56 9.98 14.67
N ASN A 113 16.18 10.70 13.61
CA ASN A 113 16.89 10.80 12.34
C ASN A 113 17.63 12.14 12.15
N GLY A 114 17.56 13.06 13.12
CA GLY A 114 18.27 14.34 13.09
C GLY A 114 17.58 15.41 12.24
N LEU A 115 16.27 15.26 12.00
CA LEU A 115 15.41 16.22 11.31
C LEU A 115 14.71 17.16 12.32
N ASN A 116 14.01 18.17 11.81
CA ASN A 116 13.39 19.20 12.64
C ASN A 116 11.85 19.11 12.55
N PRO A 117 11.16 18.64 13.62
CA PRO A 117 9.70 18.50 13.68
C PRO A 117 8.86 19.78 13.59
N ASN A 118 9.49 20.91 13.33
CA ASN A 118 8.80 22.20 13.17
C ASN A 118 9.15 22.84 11.81
N ASP A 119 9.84 22.12 10.92
CA ASP A 119 10.22 22.58 9.59
C ASP A 119 9.66 21.63 8.52
N PRO A 120 8.44 21.90 8.01
CA PRO A 120 7.78 21.02 7.05
C PRO A 120 8.47 20.99 5.69
N SER A 121 9.46 21.87 5.48
CA SER A 121 10.27 21.86 4.26
C SER A 121 11.31 20.75 4.26
N ASP A 122 11.56 20.09 5.40
CA ASP A 122 12.57 19.05 5.48
C ASP A 122 12.10 17.69 4.95
N ALA A 123 10.79 17.38 4.94
CA ALA A 123 10.21 16.22 4.24
C ALA A 123 10.72 16.05 2.81
N VAL A 124 10.79 17.15 2.04
CA VAL A 124 11.20 17.14 0.63
C VAL A 124 12.71 17.24 0.42
N LYS A 125 13.50 17.42 1.49
CA LYS A 125 14.96 17.40 1.42
C LYS A 125 15.46 15.96 1.37
N ASP A 126 16.68 15.79 0.87
CA ASP A 126 17.39 14.51 0.91
C ASP A 126 18.58 14.63 1.85
N CYS A 127 18.41 14.13 3.07
CA CYS A 127 19.47 14.18 4.10
C CYS A 127 20.74 13.38 3.74
N THR A 128 20.65 12.46 2.78
CA THR A 128 21.77 11.57 2.39
C THR A 128 22.37 11.87 1.02
N GLY A 129 21.66 12.64 0.18
CA GLY A 129 22.03 12.89 -1.21
C GLY A 129 22.02 11.64 -2.08
N ASP A 130 21.18 10.64 -1.78
CA ASP A 130 21.02 9.40 -2.55
C ASP A 130 19.88 9.45 -3.59
N GLY A 131 19.06 10.50 -3.59
CA GLY A 131 17.96 10.70 -4.53
C GLY A 131 16.58 10.43 -3.95
N TYR A 132 16.46 9.99 -2.69
CA TYR A 132 15.18 9.87 -1.99
C TYR A 132 14.99 11.01 -0.99
N THR A 133 13.79 11.58 -0.99
CA THR A 133 13.37 12.59 0.01
C THR A 133 13.20 11.97 1.40
N ASN A 134 13.23 12.78 2.45
CA ASN A 134 13.09 12.32 3.83
C ASN A 134 11.75 11.61 4.07
N ILE A 135 10.65 12.11 3.48
CA ILE A 135 9.34 11.45 3.54
C ILE A 135 9.34 10.08 2.86
N GLU A 136 9.99 9.95 1.70
CA GLU A 136 10.14 8.65 1.04
C GLU A 136 11.00 7.70 1.88
N LYS A 137 12.01 8.22 2.59
CA LYS A 137 12.82 7.42 3.52
C LYS A 137 12.01 6.94 4.72
N TYR A 138 11.11 7.76 5.25
CA TYR A 138 10.18 7.37 6.30
C TYR A 138 9.25 6.25 5.82
N ILE A 139 8.51 6.49 4.73
CA ILE A 139 7.50 5.57 4.20
C ILE A 139 8.12 4.25 3.72
N ASN A 140 9.30 4.28 3.11
CA ASN A 140 9.97 3.07 2.60
C ASN A 140 10.96 2.47 3.61
N GLY A 141 11.16 3.09 4.78
CA GLY A 141 12.16 2.63 5.73
C GLY A 141 13.59 2.64 5.17
N ILE A 142 13.91 3.56 4.28
CA ILE A 142 15.28 3.77 3.76
C ILE A 142 16.14 4.42 4.85
N SER A 143 17.46 4.24 4.77
CA SER A 143 18.38 4.85 5.74
C SER A 143 18.51 6.36 5.53
N THR A 144 18.40 7.12 6.61
CA THR A 144 18.70 8.56 6.70
C THR A 144 20.17 8.85 7.03
N LYS A 145 20.96 7.80 7.32
CA LYS A 145 22.35 7.92 7.79
C LYS A 145 23.38 7.45 6.76
N LYS A 146 22.93 6.72 5.73
CA LYS A 146 23.81 6.10 4.74
C LYS A 146 23.31 6.47 3.35
N LYS A 147 24.18 7.10 2.56
CA LYS A 147 23.97 7.27 1.13
C LYS A 147 24.07 5.92 0.44
N VAL A 148 23.02 5.53 -0.26
CA VAL A 148 22.97 4.30 -1.06
C VAL A 148 23.15 4.65 -2.53
N ASP A 149 23.93 3.85 -3.25
CA ASP A 149 24.04 3.98 -4.70
C ASP A 149 22.97 3.14 -5.39
N TRP A 150 21.86 3.76 -5.77
CA TRP A 150 20.73 3.09 -6.44
C TRP A 150 21.00 2.79 -7.92
N THR A 151 22.11 3.28 -8.48
CA THR A 151 22.53 2.87 -9.83
C THR A 151 23.07 1.45 -9.83
N ASN A 152 23.54 0.97 -8.67
CA ASN A 152 23.92 -0.41 -8.47
C ASN A 152 22.68 -1.28 -8.20
N LEU A 153 22.31 -2.11 -9.17
CA LEU A 153 21.14 -3.00 -9.12
C LEU A 153 21.10 -3.91 -7.88
N LYS A 154 22.24 -4.19 -7.22
CA LYS A 154 22.27 -4.99 -5.98
C LYS A 154 21.60 -4.29 -4.79
N ASN A 155 21.48 -2.97 -4.84
CA ASN A 155 20.83 -2.17 -3.81
C ASN A 155 19.32 -2.05 -4.02
N ASN A 156 18.79 -2.46 -5.18
CA ASN A 156 17.38 -2.36 -5.52
C ASN A 156 16.61 -3.55 -4.92
N TYR A 157 16.35 -3.48 -3.62
CA TYR A 157 15.54 -4.44 -2.89
C TYR A 157 14.52 -3.71 -2.00
N ASP A 158 13.43 -4.40 -1.67
CA ASP A 158 12.43 -3.90 -0.74
C ASP A 158 13.03 -3.77 0.68
N THR A 159 13.13 -2.52 1.15
CA THR A 159 13.70 -2.18 2.45
C THR A 159 12.69 -2.33 3.59
N LEU A 160 11.39 -2.33 3.30
CA LEU A 160 10.31 -2.58 4.27
C LEU A 160 10.12 -4.05 4.56
N ALA A 161 10.30 -4.92 3.56
CA ALA A 161 10.16 -6.38 3.71
C ALA A 161 11.03 -6.95 4.85
N LYS A 162 12.18 -6.33 5.14
CA LYS A 162 13.06 -6.73 6.26
C LYS A 162 12.66 -6.14 7.61
N LYS A 163 11.94 -5.01 7.63
CA LYS A 163 11.58 -4.29 8.86
C LYS A 163 10.24 -4.74 9.44
N GLY A 164 9.31 -5.19 8.61
CA GLY A 164 8.01 -5.74 9.04
C GLY A 164 7.03 -4.73 9.66
N LYS A 165 7.46 -3.49 9.92
CA LYS A 165 6.64 -2.36 10.35
C LYS A 165 7.33 -1.03 10.02
N LEU A 166 6.52 0.02 9.83
CA LEU A 166 6.98 1.40 10.02
C LEU A 166 7.18 1.57 11.53
N MET A 167 8.35 2.09 11.94
CA MET A 167 8.93 1.99 13.30
C MET A 167 7.92 1.98 14.45
#